data_AF-A0A5N6MA33-F1
#
_entry.id   AF-A0A5N6MA33-F1
#
_cell.length_a   1.000
_cell.length_b   1.000
_cell.length_c   1.000
_cell.angle_alpha   90.00
_cell.angle_beta   90.00
_cell.angle_gamma   90.00
#
_symmetry.space_group_name_H-M   'P 1'
#
loop_
_entity.id
_entity.type
_entity.pdbx_description
1 polymer ?
#
loop_
_entity_poly.entity_id
_entity_poly.type
_entity_poly.pdbx_seq_one_letter_code
_entity_poly.pdbx_strand_id
1 'polypeptide(L)'
;MKHGFETSFIKTMGHHKIPMFNNLHGNVSHKAHDLLLDEINKIKVLRQGSMSCGHQLWTSCGLPCACRISTYENTDTIIPLSDIDIFWTKLDTRYPTLLEDEEIDVAGQMGLVTQEINSKPESVKKSLVKKILSQVFPFKSEKKTSLVQKDIRRRPTLKTQQQRGNESRQSAVVDSQESSFQLPRHSSFTPAMSNQQRPALQRSRSTSYRGKKGLETIQVDSVVASPVKPEGMNNLRRFGGYIPSMLHCYVSNIQDVMPDDKYGFRSVAVGLGFDENQWAFARQQLLQEVDTNSEAYRYVFNSIDSNLYDAVRHSINWFDIRPASEEHWMLMPYTGLVVAQRFGVIVHLISQGGCITFFPLWLAPSTIPQHNVVCLLHMPMHFFNLRLEGDYPIPTLSAVWKRYRNDAAGAWEMVYQERIQRYQSIIEANKQVYYHNETL
;
A
#
# COMPACT_ATOMS: atom_id res chain seq x y z
N MET A 1 29.74 -3.12 14.80
CA MET A 1 28.31 -3.38 15.07
C MET A 1 28.07 -4.48 16.12
N LYS A 2 28.83 -5.58 16.18
CA LYS A 2 28.67 -6.66 17.18
C LYS A 2 28.72 -6.19 18.65
N HIS A 3 29.62 -5.25 18.98
CA HIS A 3 29.80 -4.81 20.37
C HIS A 3 28.60 -4.07 20.99
N GLY A 4 27.75 -3.40 20.19
CA GLY A 4 26.64 -2.58 20.71
C GLY A 4 25.43 -3.41 21.18
N PHE A 5 25.14 -4.52 20.50
CA PHE A 5 24.01 -5.40 20.81
C PHE A 5 24.26 -6.26 22.05
N GLU A 6 25.46 -6.86 22.17
CA GLU A 6 25.88 -7.55 23.40
C GLU A 6 25.92 -6.61 24.60
N THR A 7 26.31 -5.34 24.39
CA THR A 7 26.27 -4.33 25.45
C THR A 7 24.83 -3.98 25.85
N SER A 8 23.88 -3.98 24.91
CA SER A 8 22.44 -3.80 25.19
C SER A 8 21.84 -4.95 25.99
N PHE A 9 22.37 -6.16 25.78
CA PHE A 9 21.97 -7.37 26.50
C PHE A 9 22.53 -7.41 27.94
N ILE A 10 23.79 -7.00 28.13
CA ILE A 10 24.52 -7.18 29.41
C ILE A 10 24.44 -5.95 30.32
N LYS A 11 24.36 -4.74 29.75
CA LYS A 11 24.55 -3.49 30.49
C LYS A 11 23.35 -2.56 30.34
N THR A 12 22.80 -2.11 31.45
CA THR A 12 21.82 -1.01 31.46
C THR A 12 22.53 0.34 31.59
N MET A 13 22.28 1.27 30.67
CA MET A 13 22.85 2.63 30.77
C MET A 13 22.17 3.41 31.88
N GLY A 14 22.91 4.28 32.58
CA GLY A 14 22.40 5.00 33.76
C GLY A 14 21.18 5.86 33.48
N HIS A 15 21.10 6.48 32.30
CA HIS A 15 19.97 7.31 31.87
C HIS A 15 18.75 6.50 31.39
N HIS A 16 18.88 5.18 31.19
CA HIS A 16 17.76 4.29 30.89
C HIS A 16 17.07 3.75 32.15
N LYS A 17 17.59 4.02 33.36
CA LYS A 17 17.03 3.53 34.64
C LYS A 17 15.74 4.27 35.03
N ILE A 18 14.71 4.13 34.20
CA ILE A 18 13.37 4.64 34.42
C ILE A 18 12.47 3.45 34.78
N PRO A 19 11.65 3.53 35.85
CA PRO A 19 10.79 2.42 36.28
C PRO A 19 9.93 1.82 35.16
N MET A 20 9.47 2.66 34.23
CA MET A 20 8.67 2.26 33.07
C MET A 20 9.39 1.34 32.09
N PHE A 21 10.74 1.34 32.08
CA PHE A 21 11.58 0.55 31.18
C PHE A 21 12.08 -0.75 31.80
N ASN A 22 11.66 -1.08 33.02
CA ASN A 22 12.15 -2.26 33.76
C ASN A 22 12.03 -3.56 32.95
N ASN A 23 10.91 -3.77 32.24
CA ASN A 23 10.71 -4.95 31.39
C ASN A 23 11.55 -4.96 30.11
N LEU A 24 12.09 -3.81 29.72
CA LEU A 24 12.78 -3.61 28.45
C LEU A 24 14.30 -3.78 28.58
N HIS A 25 14.84 -3.73 29.79
CA HIS A 25 16.27 -3.93 30.05
C HIS A 25 16.72 -5.34 29.67
N GLY A 26 17.83 -5.45 28.93
CA GLY A 26 18.36 -6.74 28.49
C GLY A 26 17.52 -7.47 27.43
N ASN A 27 16.34 -6.95 27.08
CA ASN A 27 15.43 -7.52 26.09
C ASN A 27 15.23 -6.61 24.87
N VAL A 28 15.64 -5.35 24.95
CA VAL A 28 15.45 -4.33 23.91
C VAL A 28 16.75 -3.55 23.69
N SER A 29 17.06 -3.19 22.45
CA SER A 29 18.27 -2.43 22.11
C SER A 29 18.35 -1.07 22.80
N HIS A 30 19.56 -0.62 23.18
CA HIS A 30 19.77 0.73 23.73
C HIS A 30 19.23 1.84 22.84
N LYS A 31 19.29 1.67 21.51
CA LYS A 31 18.76 2.67 20.58
C LYS A 31 17.24 2.83 20.69
N ALA A 32 16.51 1.76 20.98
CA ALA A 32 15.08 1.84 21.25
C ALA A 32 14.81 2.57 22.57
N HIS A 33 15.62 2.31 23.61
CA HIS A 33 15.54 3.04 24.88
C HIS A 33 15.76 4.55 24.68
N ASP A 34 16.72 4.95 23.84
CA ASP A 34 16.95 6.36 23.51
C ASP A 34 15.72 7.00 22.82
N LEU A 35 15.11 6.30 21.86
CA LEU A 35 13.92 6.81 21.16
C LEU A 35 12.71 6.91 22.10
N LEU A 36 12.57 5.98 23.05
CA LEU A 36 11.51 6.04 24.07
C LEU A 36 11.74 7.18 25.06
N LEU A 37 12.99 7.47 25.44
CA LEU A 37 13.33 8.62 26.27
C LEU A 37 12.93 9.94 25.60
N ASP A 38 13.21 10.08 24.31
CA ASP A 38 12.84 11.28 23.54
C ASP A 38 11.32 11.48 23.54
N GLU A 39 10.54 10.41 23.44
CA GLU A 39 9.08 10.47 23.53
C GLU A 39 8.58 10.79 24.95
N ILE A 40 9.23 10.29 26.01
CA ILE A 40 8.90 10.65 27.40
C ILE A 40 9.04 12.16 27.61
N ASN A 41 10.11 12.77 27.07
CA ASN A 41 10.32 14.21 27.18
C ASN A 41 9.21 15.03 26.51
N LYS A 42 8.57 14.49 25.45
CA LYS A 42 7.46 15.12 24.74
C LYS A 42 6.13 15.07 25.52
N ILE A 43 5.97 14.15 26.48
CA ILE A 43 4.73 14.03 27.27
C ILE A 43 4.39 15.33 28.01
N LYS A 44 5.40 16.03 28.56
CA LYS A 44 5.18 17.31 29.25
C LYS A 44 4.55 18.35 28.33
N VAL A 45 4.95 18.37 27.06
CA VAL A 45 4.42 19.30 26.04
C VAL A 45 3.04 18.85 25.55
N LEU A 46 2.81 17.54 25.42
CA LEU A 46 1.48 16.98 25.10
C LEU A 46 0.44 17.32 26.19
N ARG A 47 0.81 17.20 27.47
CA ARG A 47 -0.09 17.52 28.61
C ARG A 47 -0.49 18.99 28.67
N GLN A 48 0.30 19.88 28.08
CA GLN A 48 0.02 21.32 27.98
C GLN A 48 -0.89 21.68 26.80
N GLY A 49 -1.35 20.71 26.01
CA GLY A 49 -2.29 20.92 24.91
C GLY A 49 -1.70 21.59 23.66
N SER A 50 -0.38 21.80 23.63
CA SER A 50 0.33 22.51 22.54
C SER A 50 0.53 21.64 21.29
N MET A 51 0.47 20.31 21.43
CA MET A 51 0.79 19.33 20.39
C MET A 51 -0.17 18.16 20.44
N SER A 52 -0.62 17.67 19.28
CA SER A 52 -1.27 16.36 19.16
C SER A 52 -0.24 15.26 18.89
N CYS A 53 -0.48 14.06 19.41
CA CYS A 53 0.42 12.93 19.23
C CYS A 53 0.26 12.34 17.82
N GLY A 54 1.25 12.51 16.95
CA GLY A 54 1.20 11.98 15.57
C GLY A 54 1.38 10.46 15.46
N HIS A 55 1.50 9.73 16.57
CA HIS A 55 1.73 8.27 16.61
C HIS A 55 2.88 7.75 15.73
N GLN A 56 3.82 8.63 15.35
CA GLN A 56 4.84 8.33 14.35
C GLN A 56 5.76 7.19 14.81
N LEU A 57 6.28 7.26 16.03
CA LEU A 57 7.20 6.25 16.54
C LEU A 57 6.56 4.85 16.58
N TRP A 58 5.26 4.79 16.87
CA TRP A 58 4.49 3.54 16.87
C TRP A 58 4.26 3.02 15.44
N THR A 59 3.79 3.89 14.55
CA THR A 59 3.39 3.50 13.19
C THR A 59 4.57 3.23 12.26
N SER A 60 5.71 3.89 12.46
CA SER A 60 6.91 3.75 11.61
C SER A 60 7.98 2.84 12.19
N CYS A 61 8.16 2.85 13.51
CA CYS A 61 9.24 2.14 14.18
C CYS A 61 8.73 1.03 15.10
N GLY A 62 7.42 0.91 15.35
CA GLY A 62 6.89 -0.13 16.24
C GLY A 62 7.31 0.02 17.70
N LEU A 63 7.57 1.27 18.14
CA LEU A 63 7.85 1.61 19.53
C LEU A 63 6.75 2.54 20.06
N PRO A 64 6.34 2.43 21.34
CA PRO A 64 5.33 3.31 21.92
C PRO A 64 5.66 4.80 21.75
N CYS A 65 4.71 5.57 21.20
CA CYS A 65 4.82 7.02 21.10
C CYS A 65 4.41 7.72 22.40
N ALA A 66 4.72 9.01 22.53
CA ALA A 66 4.54 9.78 23.76
C ALA A 66 3.12 9.71 24.35
N CYS A 67 2.06 9.74 23.54
CA CYS A 67 0.69 9.57 24.05
C CYS A 67 0.44 8.19 24.68
N ARG A 68 0.98 7.12 24.10
CA ARG A 68 0.84 5.75 24.63
C ARG A 68 1.68 5.57 25.89
N ILE A 69 2.88 6.14 25.90
CA ILE A 69 3.71 6.21 27.11
C ILE A 69 3.00 7.00 28.22
N SER A 70 2.35 8.11 27.89
CA SER A 70 1.55 8.87 28.86
C SER A 70 0.40 8.04 29.44
N THR A 71 -0.20 7.12 28.69
CA THR A 71 -1.23 6.22 29.21
C THR A 71 -0.66 5.25 30.24
N TYR A 72 0.53 4.69 29.98
CA TYR A 72 1.22 3.82 30.93
C TYR A 72 1.64 4.59 32.19
N GLU A 73 2.11 5.84 32.05
CA GLU A 73 2.45 6.72 33.19
C GLU A 73 1.20 7.03 34.05
N ASN A 74 0.06 7.31 33.42
CA ASN A 74 -1.19 7.61 34.13
C ASN A 74 -1.80 6.38 34.83
N THR A 75 -1.46 5.17 34.38
CA THR A 75 -1.96 3.91 34.95
C THR A 75 -0.94 3.23 35.86
N ASP A 76 0.22 3.86 36.07
CA ASP A 76 1.38 3.31 36.78
C ASP A 76 1.79 1.91 36.29
N THR A 77 1.65 1.70 34.97
CA THR A 77 2.02 0.45 34.31
C THR A 77 3.36 0.60 33.59
N ILE A 78 4.11 -0.50 33.54
CA ILE A 78 5.37 -0.59 32.79
C ILE A 78 5.07 -0.92 31.32
N ILE A 79 5.95 -0.48 30.41
CA ILE A 79 5.78 -0.76 28.98
C ILE A 79 5.92 -2.28 28.75
N PRO A 80 4.89 -2.95 28.21
CA PRO A 80 4.97 -4.38 27.98
C PRO A 80 5.83 -4.68 26.74
N LEU A 81 6.59 -5.79 26.78
CA LEU A 81 7.40 -6.23 25.64
C LEU A 81 6.57 -6.53 24.39
N SER A 82 5.30 -6.91 24.55
CA SER A 82 4.36 -7.14 23.45
C SER A 82 4.00 -5.87 22.67
N ASP A 83 4.23 -4.70 23.25
CA ASP A 83 4.06 -3.40 22.59
C ASP A 83 5.38 -2.87 22.00
N ILE A 84 6.41 -3.71 21.89
CA ILE A 84 7.65 -3.38 21.19
C ILE A 84 7.81 -4.33 20.02
N ASP A 85 8.03 -3.77 18.83
CA ASP A 85 8.26 -4.56 17.63
C ASP A 85 9.47 -5.49 17.81
N ILE A 86 9.31 -6.72 17.31
CA ILE A 86 10.31 -7.78 17.39
C ILE A 86 11.67 -7.37 16.81
N PHE A 87 11.70 -6.39 15.91
CA PHE A 87 12.94 -5.78 15.41
C PHE A 87 13.83 -5.27 16.55
N TRP A 88 13.25 -4.58 17.55
CA TRP A 88 14.02 -3.98 18.64
C TRP A 88 14.38 -4.96 19.76
N THR A 89 13.72 -6.12 19.79
CA THR A 89 13.95 -7.17 20.80
C THR A 89 15.00 -8.19 20.37
N LYS A 90 15.40 -8.18 19.09
CA LYS A 90 16.51 -8.99 18.57
C LYS A 90 17.85 -8.39 18.99
N LEU A 91 18.37 -8.86 20.14
CA LEU A 91 19.66 -8.46 20.70
C LEU A 91 20.83 -9.38 20.36
N ASP A 92 20.58 -10.48 19.65
CA ASP A 92 21.60 -11.44 19.25
C ASP A 92 21.86 -11.40 17.74
N THR A 93 23.14 -11.48 17.36
CA THR A 93 23.61 -11.66 15.97
C THR A 93 23.84 -13.12 15.61
N ARG A 94 23.54 -14.05 16.53
CA ARG A 94 23.38 -15.46 16.20
C ARG A 94 22.24 -15.57 15.20
N TYR A 95 22.63 -15.76 13.95
CA TYR A 95 21.78 -16.38 12.95
C TYR A 95 21.02 -17.52 13.63
N PRO A 96 19.69 -17.62 13.51
CA PRO A 96 19.05 -18.90 13.70
C PRO A 96 19.83 -19.86 12.80
N THR A 97 20.41 -20.88 13.41
CA THR A 97 21.06 -21.98 12.71
C THR A 97 20.20 -22.28 11.49
N LEU A 98 20.82 -22.19 10.31
CA LEU A 98 20.27 -22.70 9.07
C LEU A 98 19.64 -24.06 9.42
N LEU A 99 18.32 -24.13 9.43
CA LEU A 99 17.67 -25.38 9.13
C LEU A 99 18.19 -25.68 7.74
N GLU A 100 18.97 -26.75 7.66
CA GLU A 100 19.48 -27.31 6.43
C GLU A 100 18.39 -27.21 5.36
N ASP A 101 18.76 -26.66 4.20
CA ASP A 101 17.96 -26.77 3.00
C ASP A 101 17.74 -28.26 2.73
N GLU A 102 16.65 -28.84 3.23
CA GLU A 102 16.07 -29.98 2.56
C GLU A 102 15.51 -29.42 1.25
N GLU A 103 16.33 -29.47 0.19
CA GLU A 103 15.83 -29.38 -1.18
C GLU A 103 14.65 -30.34 -1.30
N ILE A 104 13.44 -29.80 -1.31
CA ILE A 104 12.24 -30.60 -1.56
C ILE A 104 12.39 -31.07 -2.99
N ASP A 105 12.66 -32.37 -3.18
CA ASP A 105 12.63 -33.00 -4.50
C ASP A 105 11.19 -32.99 -5.03
N VAL A 106 10.81 -31.86 -5.63
CA VAL A 106 9.48 -31.63 -6.21
C VAL A 106 9.19 -32.69 -7.27
N ALA A 107 10.20 -33.14 -8.01
CA ALA A 107 10.04 -34.17 -9.03
C ALA A 107 9.73 -35.54 -8.39
N GLY A 108 10.45 -35.92 -7.33
CA GLY A 108 10.20 -37.14 -6.56
C GLY A 108 8.83 -37.12 -5.88
N GLN A 109 8.46 -36.02 -5.23
CA GLN A 109 7.16 -35.87 -4.56
C GLN A 109 5.99 -35.89 -5.55
N MET A 110 6.12 -35.21 -6.70
CA MET A 110 5.12 -35.27 -7.77
C MET A 110 5.07 -36.65 -8.44
N GLY A 111 6.18 -37.38 -8.45
CA GLY A 111 6.24 -38.79 -8.86
C GLY A 111 5.37 -39.69 -8.00
N LEU A 112 5.44 -39.55 -6.67
CA LEU A 112 4.62 -40.29 -5.72
C LEU A 112 3.12 -39.97 -5.88
N VAL A 113 2.77 -38.70 -6.05
CA VAL A 113 1.39 -38.26 -6.32
C VAL A 113 0.88 -38.85 -7.64
N THR A 114 1.70 -38.86 -8.68
CA THR A 114 1.35 -39.43 -9.99
C THR A 114 1.13 -40.95 -9.89
N GLN A 115 1.99 -41.66 -9.15
CA GLN A 115 1.85 -43.10 -8.91
C GLN A 115 0.56 -43.41 -8.15
N GLU A 116 0.23 -42.63 -7.12
CA GLU A 116 -0.97 -42.83 -6.31
C GLU A 116 -2.26 -42.50 -7.08
N ILE A 117 -2.26 -41.50 -7.96
CA ILE A 117 -3.40 -41.25 -8.85
C ILE A 117 -3.53 -42.40 -9.85
N ASN A 118 -2.42 -42.90 -10.38
CA ASN A 118 -2.44 -43.97 -11.37
C ASN A 118 -2.88 -45.33 -10.82
N SER A 119 -2.74 -45.55 -9.51
CA SER A 119 -3.20 -46.77 -8.83
C SER A 119 -4.73 -46.83 -8.65
N LYS A 120 -5.46 -45.72 -8.84
CA LYS A 120 -6.93 -45.65 -8.66
C LYS A 120 -7.72 -45.96 -9.94
N PRO A 121 -9.02 -46.30 -9.86
CA PRO A 121 -9.88 -46.49 -11.02
C PRO A 121 -10.07 -45.20 -11.84
N GLU A 122 -10.27 -45.34 -13.16
CA GLU A 122 -10.29 -44.24 -14.14
C GLU A 122 -11.31 -43.13 -13.83
N SER A 123 -12.47 -43.49 -13.26
CA SER A 123 -13.50 -42.54 -12.82
C SER A 123 -13.03 -41.64 -11.67
N VAL A 124 -12.22 -42.19 -10.75
CA VAL A 124 -11.66 -41.48 -9.61
C VAL A 124 -10.46 -40.62 -10.05
N LYS A 125 -9.64 -41.11 -10.98
CA LYS A 125 -8.52 -40.34 -11.56
C LYS A 125 -8.99 -39.00 -12.12
N LYS A 126 -10.03 -39.01 -12.94
CA LYS A 126 -10.60 -37.80 -13.56
C LYS A 126 -11.08 -36.78 -12.52
N SER A 127 -11.71 -37.25 -11.44
CA SER A 127 -12.16 -36.38 -10.34
C SER A 127 -10.99 -35.78 -9.57
N LEU A 128 -9.96 -36.58 -9.24
CA LEU A 128 -8.78 -36.12 -8.52
C LEU A 128 -7.97 -35.11 -9.35
N VAL A 129 -7.71 -35.42 -10.62
CA VAL A 129 -7.02 -34.51 -11.54
C VAL A 129 -7.81 -33.21 -11.71
N LYS A 130 -9.14 -33.26 -11.82
CA LYS A 130 -9.99 -32.06 -11.90
C LYS A 130 -9.90 -31.20 -10.63
N LYS A 131 -9.85 -31.81 -9.44
CA LYS A 131 -9.66 -31.10 -8.18
C LYS A 131 -8.27 -30.45 -8.10
N ILE A 132 -7.22 -31.19 -8.47
CA ILE A 132 -5.85 -30.67 -8.51
C ILE A 132 -5.76 -29.49 -9.48
N LEU A 133 -6.27 -29.64 -10.70
CA LEU A 133 -6.29 -28.56 -11.68
C LEU A 133 -7.14 -27.37 -11.24
N SER A 134 -8.20 -27.56 -10.47
CA SER A 134 -8.99 -26.45 -9.92
C SER A 134 -8.26 -25.66 -8.82
N GLN A 135 -7.31 -26.29 -8.12
CA GLN A 135 -6.49 -25.62 -7.11
C GLN A 135 -5.26 -24.94 -7.74
N VAL A 136 -4.67 -25.57 -8.76
CA VAL A 136 -3.49 -25.04 -9.47
C VAL A 136 -3.89 -23.97 -10.50
N PHE A 137 -5.08 -24.10 -11.11
CA PHE A 137 -5.63 -23.16 -12.10
C PHE A 137 -7.11 -22.80 -11.81
N PRO A 138 -7.36 -21.89 -10.85
CA PRO A 138 -8.72 -21.61 -10.34
C PRO A 138 -9.72 -21.04 -11.36
N PHE A 139 -9.25 -20.47 -12.47
CA PHE A 139 -10.09 -19.70 -13.39
C PHE A 139 -10.61 -20.46 -14.63
N LYS A 140 -10.37 -21.78 -14.75
CA LYS A 140 -10.81 -22.59 -15.91
C LYS A 140 -12.04 -23.48 -15.68
N SER A 141 -12.84 -23.25 -14.64
CA SER A 141 -14.06 -24.06 -14.44
C SER A 141 -15.27 -23.46 -15.17
N GLU A 142 -15.59 -24.00 -16.35
CA GLU A 142 -16.84 -23.71 -17.06
C GLU A 142 -18.04 -24.27 -16.27
N LYS A 143 -18.93 -23.38 -15.81
CA LYS A 143 -20.29 -23.75 -15.40
C LYS A 143 -21.27 -23.18 -16.43
N LYS A 144 -21.83 -24.05 -17.28
CA LYS A 144 -23.05 -23.75 -18.06
C LYS A 144 -24.21 -23.55 -17.08
N THR A 145 -24.89 -22.41 -17.17
CA THR A 145 -26.12 -22.12 -16.43
C THR A 145 -27.30 -22.83 -17.10
N SER A 146 -28.11 -23.51 -16.29
CA SER A 146 -29.36 -24.17 -16.70
C SER A 146 -30.52 -23.16 -16.77
N LEU A 147 -31.31 -23.26 -17.85
CA LEU A 147 -32.59 -22.59 -18.05
C LEU A 147 -33.57 -23.01 -16.95
N VAL A 148 -34.10 -22.04 -16.19
CA VAL A 148 -35.24 -22.25 -15.29
C VAL A 148 -36.46 -21.51 -15.83
N GLN A 149 -37.45 -22.30 -16.22
CA GLN A 149 -38.81 -21.90 -16.57
C GLN A 149 -39.43 -21.08 -15.42
N LYS A 150 -40.08 -19.96 -15.75
CA LYS A 150 -40.95 -19.24 -14.81
C LYS A 150 -42.38 -19.42 -15.27
N ASP A 151 -43.17 -20.08 -14.44
CA ASP A 151 -44.61 -20.03 -14.57
C ASP A 151 -45.30 -19.95 -13.21
N ILE A 152 -46.28 -19.03 -13.15
CA ILE A 152 -47.55 -19.05 -12.38
C ILE A 152 -47.66 -18.38 -10.98
N ARG A 153 -48.60 -17.41 -10.96
CA ARG A 153 -49.53 -16.88 -9.89
C ARG A 153 -48.99 -15.94 -8.81
N ARG A 154 -49.36 -14.63 -8.85
CA ARG A 154 -50.58 -13.90 -8.32
C ARG A 154 -50.57 -13.78 -6.76
N ARG A 155 -50.84 -12.63 -6.11
CA ARG A 155 -51.95 -11.63 -6.24
C ARG A 155 -51.74 -10.43 -5.22
N PRO A 156 -52.66 -9.44 -5.00
CA PRO A 156 -52.79 -8.10 -5.63
C PRO A 156 -52.89 -6.87 -4.66
N THR A 157 -52.87 -5.62 -5.17
CA THR A 157 -53.82 -4.56 -4.72
C THR A 157 -54.00 -3.42 -5.73
N LEU A 158 -55.19 -2.81 -5.68
CA LEU A 158 -55.86 -1.89 -6.60
C LEU A 158 -55.30 -0.45 -6.67
N LYS A 159 -55.47 0.22 -7.82
CA LYS A 159 -56.44 1.32 -7.99
C LYS A 159 -56.62 1.75 -9.46
N THR A 160 -57.87 2.05 -9.77
CA THR A 160 -58.51 2.28 -11.07
C THR A 160 -58.56 3.78 -11.39
N GLN A 161 -58.33 4.17 -12.65
CA GLN A 161 -59.12 5.22 -13.30
C GLN A 161 -59.18 4.98 -14.81
N GLN A 162 -60.41 4.94 -15.32
CA GLN A 162 -60.81 4.72 -16.71
C GLN A 162 -60.67 6.00 -17.54
N GLN A 163 -60.42 5.89 -18.85
CA GLN A 163 -61.44 5.99 -19.91
C GLN A 163 -60.82 6.00 -21.33
N ARG A 164 -61.40 5.14 -22.20
CA ARG A 164 -61.79 5.27 -23.65
C ARG A 164 -60.96 6.21 -24.55
N GLY A 165 -60.61 5.89 -25.81
CA GLY A 165 -61.00 4.85 -26.75
C GLY A 165 -60.71 5.30 -28.20
N ASN A 166 -60.62 4.32 -29.12
CA ASN A 166 -60.69 4.35 -30.60
C ASN A 166 -59.57 5.00 -31.45
N GLU A 167 -58.83 4.18 -32.22
CA GLU A 167 -58.97 3.87 -33.67
C GLU A 167 -58.10 4.82 -34.54
N SER A 168 -57.07 4.36 -35.26
CA SER A 168 -57.24 3.83 -36.63
C SER A 168 -55.96 3.26 -37.23
N ARG A 169 -56.16 2.48 -38.30
CA ARG A 169 -55.24 1.62 -39.04
C ARG A 169 -54.35 2.35 -40.07
N GLN A 170 -53.22 1.67 -40.36
CA GLN A 170 -52.59 1.40 -41.67
C GLN A 170 -51.56 2.36 -42.32
N SER A 171 -50.35 1.78 -42.46
CA SER A 171 -49.48 1.70 -43.66
C SER A 171 -48.62 2.90 -44.08
N ALA A 172 -47.29 2.73 -44.02
CA ALA A 172 -46.35 2.95 -45.14
C ALA A 172 -44.90 2.56 -44.74
N VAL A 173 -44.11 2.15 -45.74
CA VAL A 173 -42.74 1.62 -45.67
C VAL A 173 -41.72 2.74 -45.95
N VAL A 174 -40.49 2.51 -45.48
CA VAL A 174 -39.15 3.00 -45.91
C VAL A 174 -38.53 4.17 -45.12
N ASP A 175 -37.47 3.79 -44.41
CA ASP A 175 -36.12 4.39 -44.31
C ASP A 175 -35.65 5.11 -43.04
N SER A 176 -34.39 4.74 -42.72
CA SER A 176 -33.33 5.50 -42.09
C SER A 176 -33.19 5.57 -40.55
N GLN A 177 -32.10 4.90 -40.15
CA GLN A 177 -31.09 5.25 -39.13
C GLN A 177 -31.17 4.60 -37.74
N GLU A 178 -30.27 3.62 -37.61
CA GLU A 178 -29.65 3.12 -36.38
C GLU A 178 -28.98 4.22 -35.55
N SER A 179 -29.08 4.09 -34.23
CA SER A 179 -28.05 4.54 -33.29
C SER A 179 -28.05 3.57 -32.11
N SER A 180 -27.22 2.53 -32.24
CA SER A 180 -26.80 1.68 -31.15
C SER A 180 -25.59 2.31 -30.45
N PHE A 181 -25.59 2.31 -29.11
CA PHE A 181 -24.36 2.38 -28.33
C PHE A 181 -24.29 1.13 -27.46
N GLN A 182 -23.59 0.14 -28.00
CA GLN A 182 -23.03 -0.98 -27.25
C GLN A 182 -21.61 -0.63 -26.78
N LEU A 183 -21.30 -1.09 -25.57
CA LEU A 183 -19.95 -1.19 -24.99
C LEU A 183 -19.10 -2.20 -25.80
N PRO A 184 -17.80 -1.93 -25.96
CA PRO A 184 -16.82 -3.00 -26.10
C PRO A 184 -15.74 -2.99 -25.01
N ARG A 185 -15.55 -4.17 -24.42
CA ARG A 185 -14.35 -4.61 -23.71
C ARG A 185 -13.24 -4.97 -24.72
N HIS A 186 -12.02 -5.01 -24.18
CA HIS A 186 -10.81 -5.74 -24.58
C HIS A 186 -9.73 -5.04 -25.43
N SER A 187 -8.67 -4.64 -24.70
CA SER A 187 -7.27 -5.07 -24.84
C SER A 187 -6.79 -5.60 -26.20
N SER A 188 -5.82 -4.92 -26.81
CA SER A 188 -4.45 -5.42 -27.06
C SER A 188 -3.70 -4.43 -27.96
N PHE A 189 -2.45 -4.11 -27.60
CA PHE A 189 -1.55 -3.35 -28.48
C PHE A 189 -0.18 -4.02 -28.51
N THR A 190 0.23 -4.40 -29.71
CA THR A 190 1.63 -4.62 -30.12
C THR A 190 1.84 -3.85 -31.44
N PRO A 191 3.09 -3.51 -31.80
CA PRO A 191 3.46 -2.17 -32.24
C PRO A 191 3.39 -2.00 -33.75
N ALA A 192 2.94 -0.83 -34.22
CA ALA A 192 2.96 -0.46 -35.62
C ALA A 192 4.16 0.46 -35.92
N MET A 193 4.94 0.02 -36.90
CA MET A 193 6.12 0.66 -37.45
C MET A 193 5.83 2.06 -38.00
N SER A 194 6.76 2.98 -37.75
CA SER A 194 6.80 4.28 -38.41
C SER A 194 7.21 4.12 -39.88
N ASN A 195 6.38 4.62 -40.79
CA ASN A 195 6.78 4.93 -42.16
C ASN A 195 6.45 6.41 -42.41
N GLN A 196 7.47 7.26 -42.37
CA GLN A 196 7.43 8.54 -43.07
C GLN A 196 8.77 8.73 -43.80
N GLN A 197 8.64 8.95 -45.10
CA GLN A 197 9.71 9.06 -46.07
C GLN A 197 10.51 10.36 -45.90
N ARG A 198 11.80 10.23 -46.20
CA ARG A 198 12.82 11.29 -46.32
C ARG A 198 12.46 12.34 -47.38
N PRO A 199 13.06 13.53 -47.27
CA PRO A 199 13.86 14.04 -48.39
C PRO A 199 15.36 14.12 -48.05
N ALA A 200 16.18 14.08 -49.10
CA ALA A 200 17.62 13.86 -49.05
C ALA A 200 18.46 15.14 -49.01
N LEU A 201 19.58 15.04 -48.27
CA LEU A 201 20.93 15.54 -48.52
C LEU A 201 21.14 16.99 -48.96
N GLN A 202 21.77 17.78 -48.08
CA GLN A 202 22.98 18.53 -48.45
C GLN A 202 23.98 18.57 -47.28
N ARG A 203 25.25 18.63 -47.69
CA ARG A 203 26.49 18.32 -46.96
C ARG A 203 27.17 19.62 -46.52
N SER A 204 28.10 19.49 -45.57
CA SER A 204 29.14 20.46 -45.09
C SER A 204 28.77 21.10 -43.75
N ARG A 205 29.65 21.31 -42.77
CA ARG A 205 31.12 21.24 -42.67
C ARG A 205 31.50 21.20 -41.18
N SER A 206 32.62 20.56 -40.86
CA SER A 206 33.24 20.46 -39.53
C SER A 206 33.81 21.80 -39.04
N THR A 207 33.78 22.07 -37.74
CA THR A 207 34.83 22.85 -37.04
C THR A 207 35.02 22.40 -35.59
N SER A 208 36.26 21.99 -35.32
CA SER A 208 36.92 21.68 -34.04
C SER A 208 36.88 22.86 -33.05
N TYR A 209 36.92 22.61 -31.74
CA TYR A 209 37.96 23.16 -30.82
C TYR A 209 38.10 22.30 -29.53
N ARG A 210 39.37 22.00 -29.20
CA ARG A 210 39.95 21.46 -27.93
C ARG A 210 39.53 22.29 -26.70
N GLY A 211 39.57 21.85 -25.43
CA GLY A 211 40.05 20.63 -24.76
C GLY A 211 40.43 20.91 -23.27
N LYS A 212 40.55 19.85 -22.45
CA LYS A 212 41.12 19.72 -21.07
C LYS A 212 40.24 20.23 -19.90
N LYS A 213 40.17 19.63 -18.70
CA LYS A 213 40.69 18.43 -17.97
C LYS A 213 39.78 18.33 -16.71
N GLY A 214 39.15 17.21 -16.35
CA GLY A 214 39.72 16.15 -15.50
C GLY A 214 39.34 16.32 -14.02
N LEU A 215 38.33 15.57 -13.53
CA LEU A 215 38.28 15.07 -12.15
C LEU A 215 37.37 13.83 -12.10
N GLU A 216 37.94 12.70 -11.70
CA GLU A 216 37.29 11.39 -11.64
C GLU A 216 36.16 11.38 -10.61
N THR A 217 34.97 10.92 -11.01
CA THR A 217 33.89 10.58 -10.08
C THR A 217 33.44 9.16 -10.38
N ILE A 218 33.40 8.38 -9.30
CA ILE A 218 33.06 6.97 -9.20
C ILE A 218 31.76 6.68 -9.97
N GLN A 219 31.82 5.71 -10.89
CA GLN A 219 30.67 5.23 -11.65
C GLN A 219 29.65 4.58 -10.70
N VAL A 220 28.51 5.25 -10.51
CA VAL A 220 27.27 4.62 -10.05
C VAL A 220 26.51 4.25 -11.32
N ASP A 221 26.18 2.97 -11.47
CA ASP A 221 25.46 2.45 -12.63
C ASP A 221 24.21 3.28 -12.92
N SER A 222 24.23 3.92 -14.09
CA SER A 222 23.15 4.77 -14.59
C SER A 222 22.00 3.88 -15.01
N VAL A 223 21.04 3.69 -14.11
CA VAL A 223 19.71 3.21 -14.46
C VAL A 223 19.09 4.24 -15.40
N VAL A 224 18.78 3.83 -16.63
CA VAL A 224 18.17 4.67 -17.67
C VAL A 224 16.80 5.12 -17.17
N ALA A 225 16.73 6.34 -16.63
CA ALA A 225 15.48 6.97 -16.25
C ALA A 225 14.68 7.31 -17.51
N SER A 226 13.43 6.86 -17.58
CA SER A 226 12.47 7.36 -18.57
C SER A 226 12.30 8.87 -18.42
N PRO A 227 12.17 9.63 -19.52
CA PRO A 227 12.06 11.09 -19.43
C PRO A 227 10.76 11.48 -18.72
N VAL A 228 10.89 12.13 -17.56
CA VAL A 228 9.79 12.77 -16.84
C VAL A 228 9.14 13.82 -17.76
N LYS A 229 7.80 13.83 -17.86
CA LYS A 229 7.09 14.85 -18.64
C LYS A 229 7.39 16.26 -18.09
N PRO A 230 7.45 17.31 -18.93
CA PRO A 230 7.86 18.66 -18.51
C PRO A 230 7.03 19.25 -17.36
N GLU A 231 5.74 18.91 -17.27
CA GLU A 231 4.85 19.30 -16.16
C GLU A 231 5.22 18.61 -14.84
N GLY A 232 5.59 17.32 -14.88
CA GLY A 232 6.07 16.55 -13.74
C GLY A 232 7.41 17.05 -13.19
N MET A 233 8.30 17.56 -14.06
CA MET A 233 9.57 18.17 -13.64
C MET A 233 9.38 19.46 -12.82
N ASN A 234 8.37 20.28 -13.14
CA ASN A 234 8.10 21.52 -12.41
C ASN A 234 7.56 21.23 -11.00
N ASN A 235 6.67 20.24 -10.87
CA ASN A 235 6.16 19.82 -9.56
C ASN A 235 7.23 19.12 -8.72
N LEU A 236 8.14 18.35 -9.33
CA LEU A 236 9.27 17.75 -8.59
C LEU A 236 10.23 18.83 -8.06
N ARG A 237 10.47 19.92 -8.80
CA ARG A 237 11.26 21.05 -8.29
C ARG A 237 10.58 21.75 -7.11
N ARG A 238 9.25 21.81 -7.10
CA ARG A 238 8.48 22.50 -6.06
C ARG A 238 8.26 21.65 -4.81
N PHE A 239 8.03 20.35 -4.97
CA PHE A 239 7.63 19.45 -3.90
C PHE A 239 8.68 18.37 -3.58
N GLY A 240 9.79 18.32 -4.33
CA GLY A 240 10.83 17.31 -4.15
C GLY A 240 11.50 17.32 -2.78
N GLY A 241 11.50 18.46 -2.07
CA GLY A 241 11.99 18.55 -0.69
C GLY A 241 11.18 17.72 0.32
N TYR A 242 9.95 17.31 -0.03
CA TYR A 242 9.09 16.47 0.80
C TYR A 242 9.17 14.99 0.44
N ILE A 243 9.88 14.64 -0.64
CA ILE A 243 10.09 13.27 -1.10
C ILE A 243 11.53 12.88 -0.78
N PRO A 244 11.79 11.69 -0.20
CA PRO A 244 13.15 11.20 -0.03
C PRO A 244 13.94 11.22 -1.35
N SER A 245 15.17 11.73 -1.32
CA SER A 245 16.02 11.86 -2.52
C SER A 245 16.21 10.54 -3.27
N MET A 246 16.28 9.43 -2.53
CA MET A 246 16.36 8.07 -3.10
C MET A 246 15.17 7.68 -3.99
N LEU A 247 14.03 8.35 -3.85
CA LEU A 247 12.84 8.11 -4.67
C LEU A 247 12.74 9.05 -5.88
N HIS A 248 13.52 10.13 -5.92
CA HIS A 248 13.40 11.19 -6.96
C HIS A 248 13.55 10.66 -8.38
N CYS A 249 14.47 9.72 -8.62
CA CYS A 249 14.69 9.14 -9.95
C CYS A 249 13.55 8.22 -10.42
N TYR A 250 12.66 7.82 -9.52
CA TYR A 250 11.50 6.99 -9.81
C TYR A 250 10.21 7.79 -9.93
N VAL A 251 10.24 9.10 -9.62
CA VAL A 251 9.07 9.98 -9.75
C VAL A 251 8.82 10.28 -11.22
N SER A 252 7.75 9.71 -11.76
CA SER A 252 7.30 9.97 -13.13
C SER A 252 6.29 11.12 -13.23
N ASN A 253 5.48 11.32 -12.18
CA ASN A 253 4.48 12.39 -12.11
C ASN A 253 4.15 12.76 -10.66
N ILE A 254 3.83 14.04 -10.43
CA ILE A 254 3.21 14.55 -9.20
C ILE A 254 1.97 15.31 -9.61
N GLN A 255 0.80 14.83 -9.20
CA GLN A 255 -0.47 15.47 -9.45
C GLN A 255 -0.97 16.17 -8.19
N ASP A 256 -1.06 17.49 -8.30
CA ASP A 256 -1.74 18.34 -7.33
C ASP A 256 -3.24 18.27 -7.58
N VAL A 257 -3.97 17.63 -6.67
CA VAL A 257 -5.43 17.55 -6.75
C VAL A 257 -6.03 18.83 -6.19
N MET A 258 -7.29 19.11 -6.53
CA MET A 258 -7.98 20.29 -6.01
C MET A 258 -7.84 20.39 -4.47
N PRO A 259 -7.36 21.52 -3.93
CA PRO A 259 -7.11 21.71 -2.50
C PRO A 259 -8.41 22.06 -1.76
N ASP A 260 -9.40 21.17 -1.85
CA ASP A 260 -10.64 21.22 -1.08
C ASP A 260 -10.61 20.17 0.03
N ASP A 261 -11.53 20.24 0.98
CA ASP A 261 -11.68 19.25 2.07
C ASP A 261 -11.87 17.77 1.66
N LYS A 262 -11.89 17.46 0.36
CA LYS A 262 -11.93 16.10 -0.20
C LYS A 262 -10.57 15.66 -0.76
N TYR A 263 -9.52 16.48 -0.63
CA TYR A 263 -8.21 16.27 -1.28
C TYR A 263 -7.62 14.87 -1.05
N GLY A 264 -7.80 14.27 0.13
CA GLY A 264 -7.36 12.90 0.39
C GLY A 264 -8.06 11.87 -0.51
N PHE A 265 -9.38 11.92 -0.59
CA PHE A 265 -10.17 10.96 -1.38
C PHE A 265 -10.03 11.20 -2.88
N ARG A 266 -9.83 12.46 -3.29
CA ARG A 266 -9.43 12.81 -4.66
C ARG A 266 -8.08 12.19 -5.02
N SER A 267 -7.10 12.30 -4.14
CA SER A 267 -5.77 11.71 -4.34
C SER A 267 -5.81 10.19 -4.47
N VAL A 268 -6.69 9.53 -3.71
CA VAL A 268 -6.95 8.09 -3.86
C VAL A 268 -7.61 7.78 -5.20
N ALA A 269 -8.64 8.53 -5.61
CA ALA A 269 -9.30 8.34 -6.90
C ALA A 269 -8.29 8.44 -8.07
N VAL A 270 -7.47 9.50 -8.06
CA VAL A 270 -6.38 9.69 -9.04
C VAL A 270 -5.40 8.51 -9.02
N GLY A 271 -4.98 8.06 -7.84
CA GLY A 271 -4.05 6.94 -7.71
C GLY A 271 -4.59 5.60 -8.21
N LEU A 272 -5.91 5.44 -8.20
CA LEU A 272 -6.60 4.29 -8.79
C LEU A 272 -6.82 4.42 -10.30
N GLY A 273 -6.39 5.54 -10.90
CA GLY A 273 -6.57 5.83 -12.33
C GLY A 273 -7.93 6.44 -12.69
N PHE A 274 -8.70 6.89 -11.70
CA PHE A 274 -9.96 7.61 -11.90
C PHE A 274 -9.74 9.11 -12.04
N ASP A 275 -10.76 9.81 -12.52
CA ASP A 275 -10.79 11.27 -12.46
C ASP A 275 -10.92 11.74 -11.00
N GLU A 276 -10.29 12.86 -10.65
CA GLU A 276 -10.32 13.37 -9.26
C GLU A 276 -11.75 13.66 -8.77
N ASN A 277 -12.70 13.94 -9.66
CA ASN A 277 -14.10 14.17 -9.30
C ASN A 277 -14.86 12.90 -8.94
N GLN A 278 -14.25 11.72 -9.16
CA GLN A 278 -14.79 10.43 -8.73
C GLN A 278 -14.42 10.07 -7.28
N TRP A 279 -13.93 11.05 -6.48
CA TRP A 279 -13.64 10.88 -5.05
C TRP A 279 -14.84 10.33 -4.26
N ALA A 280 -16.07 10.71 -4.61
CA ALA A 280 -17.28 10.24 -3.93
C ALA A 280 -17.49 8.73 -4.12
N PHE A 281 -17.18 8.21 -5.32
CA PHE A 281 -17.20 6.77 -5.59
C PHE A 281 -16.13 6.07 -4.75
N ALA A 282 -14.88 6.54 -4.77
CA ALA A 282 -13.81 5.95 -3.96
C ALA A 282 -14.19 5.93 -2.46
N ARG A 283 -14.68 7.04 -1.93
CA ARG A 283 -15.16 7.16 -0.54
C ARG A 283 -16.31 6.20 -0.24
N GLN A 284 -17.28 6.04 -1.14
CA GLN A 284 -18.38 5.09 -0.98
C GLN A 284 -17.89 3.63 -0.95
N GLN A 285 -16.93 3.27 -1.80
CA GLN A 285 -16.33 1.93 -1.80
C GLN A 285 -15.60 1.63 -0.49
N LEU A 286 -14.90 2.62 0.08
CA LEU A 286 -14.24 2.51 1.37
C LEU A 286 -15.25 2.36 2.52
N LEU A 287 -16.35 3.12 2.49
CA LEU A 287 -17.41 2.99 3.49
C LEU A 287 -18.04 1.60 3.46
N GLN A 288 -18.33 1.09 2.26
CA GLN A 288 -18.87 -0.26 2.09
C GLN A 288 -17.91 -1.33 2.64
N GLU A 289 -16.60 -1.18 2.41
CA GLU A 289 -15.56 -2.07 2.92
C GLU A 289 -15.56 -2.15 4.45
N VAL A 290 -15.50 -0.99 5.11
CA VAL A 290 -15.43 -0.94 6.59
C VAL A 290 -16.72 -1.43 7.23
N ASP A 291 -17.88 -1.16 6.62
CA ASP A 291 -19.18 -1.61 7.13
C ASP A 291 -19.35 -3.13 6.95
N THR A 292 -18.97 -3.66 5.79
CA THR A 292 -19.10 -5.10 5.49
C THR A 292 -18.20 -5.94 6.39
N ASN A 293 -16.97 -5.48 6.63
CA ASN A 293 -15.96 -6.21 7.40
C ASN A 293 -15.77 -5.61 8.81
N SER A 294 -16.84 -5.05 9.39
CA SER A 294 -16.76 -4.24 10.61
C SER A 294 -16.16 -4.95 11.81
N GLU A 295 -16.45 -6.24 12.02
CA GLU A 295 -15.86 -7.03 13.11
C GLU A 295 -14.34 -7.17 12.96
N ALA A 296 -13.87 -7.46 11.74
CA ALA A 296 -12.45 -7.59 11.45
C ALA A 296 -11.72 -6.25 11.62
N TYR A 297 -12.27 -5.15 11.09
CA TYR A 297 -11.67 -3.82 11.27
C TYR A 297 -11.73 -3.33 12.71
N ARG A 298 -12.77 -3.65 13.49
CA ARG A 298 -12.80 -3.38 14.94
C ARG A 298 -11.69 -4.13 15.66
N TYR A 299 -11.47 -5.40 15.36
CA TYR A 299 -10.39 -6.18 15.95
C TYR A 299 -9.01 -5.54 15.67
N VAL A 300 -8.77 -5.09 14.43
CA VAL A 300 -7.52 -4.43 14.05
C VAL A 300 -7.40 -3.04 14.67
N PHE A 301 -8.34 -2.14 14.39
CA PHE A 301 -8.23 -0.74 14.78
C PHE A 301 -8.41 -0.53 16.29
N ASN A 302 -9.35 -1.21 16.94
CA ASN A 302 -9.62 -0.97 18.36
C ASN A 302 -8.56 -1.56 19.28
N SER A 303 -7.70 -2.43 18.77
CA SER A 303 -6.49 -2.86 19.47
C SER A 303 -5.41 -1.76 19.56
N ILE A 304 -5.50 -0.73 18.71
CA ILE A 304 -4.59 0.42 18.69
C ILE A 304 -5.13 1.51 19.61
N ASP A 305 -6.39 1.90 19.39
CA ASP A 305 -7.17 2.82 20.23
C ASP A 305 -8.64 2.38 20.17
N SER A 306 -9.26 2.24 21.34
CA SER A 306 -10.61 1.73 21.55
C SER A 306 -11.69 2.30 20.63
N ASN A 307 -11.57 3.55 20.17
CA ASN A 307 -12.55 4.24 19.33
C ASN A 307 -12.10 4.42 17.88
N LEU A 308 -10.96 3.85 17.49
CA LEU A 308 -10.34 4.12 16.20
C LEU A 308 -11.18 3.64 15.02
N TYR A 309 -11.85 2.49 15.13
CA TYR A 309 -12.75 2.04 14.07
C TYR A 309 -13.86 3.07 13.81
N ASP A 310 -14.50 3.57 14.86
CA ASP A 310 -15.60 4.52 14.72
C ASP A 310 -15.09 5.86 14.18
N ALA A 311 -13.89 6.30 14.60
CA ALA A 311 -13.24 7.49 14.05
C ALA A 311 -12.91 7.36 12.55
N VAL A 312 -12.31 6.23 12.12
CA VAL A 312 -12.02 5.97 10.70
C VAL A 312 -13.32 5.93 9.90
N ARG A 313 -14.33 5.21 10.39
CA ARG A 313 -15.64 5.13 9.73
C ARG A 313 -16.32 6.48 9.62
N HIS A 314 -16.35 7.27 10.70
CA HIS A 314 -16.89 8.63 10.73
C HIS A 314 -16.19 9.54 9.73
N SER A 315 -14.87 9.42 9.63
CA SER A 315 -14.07 10.20 8.68
C SER A 315 -14.40 9.91 7.21
N ILE A 316 -14.76 8.67 6.91
CA ILE A 316 -15.14 8.24 5.55
C ILE A 316 -16.61 8.57 5.26
N ASN A 317 -17.48 8.56 6.28
CA ASN A 317 -18.92 8.73 6.13
C ASN A 317 -19.34 10.21 5.98
N TRP A 318 -18.93 10.84 4.89
CA TRP A 318 -19.35 12.20 4.52
C TRP A 318 -19.60 12.35 3.01
N PHE A 319 -20.85 12.62 2.65
CA PHE A 319 -21.30 12.78 1.26
C PHE A 319 -22.09 14.07 1.02
N ASP A 320 -22.02 15.01 1.98
CA ASP A 320 -22.69 16.30 1.84
C ASP A 320 -21.97 17.16 0.77
N ILE A 321 -22.74 18.06 0.16
CA ILE A 321 -22.24 19.09 -0.77
C ILE A 321 -21.43 20.13 0.01
N ARG A 322 -21.78 20.35 1.28
CA ARG A 322 -21.09 21.29 2.17
C ARG A 322 -19.62 20.92 2.38
N PRO A 323 -18.78 21.92 2.70
CA PRO A 323 -17.42 21.65 3.07
C PRO A 323 -17.34 20.64 4.23
N ALA A 324 -16.48 19.65 4.10
CA ALA A 324 -16.23 18.65 5.12
C ALA A 324 -15.42 19.28 6.27
N SER A 325 -15.93 19.20 7.48
CA SER A 325 -15.19 19.51 8.70
C SER A 325 -13.98 18.58 8.84
N GLU A 326 -13.01 18.98 9.66
CA GLU A 326 -11.77 18.22 9.88
C GLU A 326 -12.02 16.76 10.33
N GLU A 327 -13.13 16.50 11.02
CA GLU A 327 -13.56 15.15 11.43
C GLU A 327 -13.87 14.21 10.25
N HIS A 328 -14.08 14.77 9.06
CA HIS A 328 -14.39 14.07 7.81
C HIS A 328 -13.22 14.09 6.81
N TRP A 329 -12.06 14.58 7.24
CA TRP A 329 -10.82 14.45 6.49
C TRP A 329 -10.29 13.03 6.59
N MET A 330 -9.53 12.60 5.59
CA MET A 330 -8.98 11.25 5.56
C MET A 330 -8.03 11.01 6.74
N LEU A 331 -8.37 10.04 7.59
CA LEU A 331 -7.57 9.72 8.77
C LEU A 331 -6.40 8.78 8.42
N MET A 332 -5.32 9.36 7.89
CA MET A 332 -4.06 8.65 7.69
C MET A 332 -3.32 8.42 9.01
N PRO A 333 -2.58 7.30 9.16
CA PRO A 333 -2.31 6.27 8.15
C PRO A 333 -3.41 5.20 7.99
N TYR A 334 -4.42 5.16 8.86
CA TYR A 334 -5.33 4.03 9.00
C TYR A 334 -6.23 3.82 7.78
N THR A 335 -6.71 4.89 7.14
CA THR A 335 -7.46 4.78 5.88
C THR A 335 -6.63 4.12 4.78
N GLY A 336 -5.30 4.22 4.81
CA GLY A 336 -4.40 3.56 3.85
C GLY A 336 -4.53 2.03 3.85
N LEU A 337 -4.77 1.40 5.01
CA LEU A 337 -5.03 -0.05 5.11
C LEU A 337 -6.36 -0.42 4.41
N VAL A 338 -7.39 0.39 4.61
CA VAL A 338 -8.71 0.18 4.00
C VAL A 338 -8.63 0.35 2.48
N VAL A 339 -7.89 1.36 2.00
CA VAL A 339 -7.66 1.58 0.56
C VAL A 339 -6.93 0.39 -0.06
N ALA A 340 -5.84 -0.06 0.55
CA ALA A 340 -5.08 -1.21 0.07
C ALA A 340 -5.98 -2.45 -0.02
N GLN A 341 -6.72 -2.74 1.05
CA GLN A 341 -7.61 -3.89 1.14
C GLN A 341 -8.78 -3.84 0.14
N ARG A 342 -9.48 -2.70 0.05
CA ARG A 342 -10.67 -2.58 -0.82
C ARG A 342 -10.32 -2.74 -2.30
N PHE A 343 -9.22 -2.13 -2.72
CA PHE A 343 -8.86 -2.08 -4.14
C PHE A 343 -7.82 -3.13 -4.53
N GLY A 344 -7.28 -3.90 -3.58
CA GLY A 344 -6.23 -4.89 -3.85
C GLY A 344 -4.94 -4.26 -4.37
N VAL A 345 -4.63 -3.05 -3.89
CA VAL A 345 -3.50 -2.23 -4.35
C VAL A 345 -2.45 -2.05 -3.27
N ILE A 346 -1.25 -1.63 -3.68
CA ILE A 346 -0.20 -1.18 -2.75
C ILE A 346 -0.44 0.30 -2.46
N VAL A 347 -0.44 0.70 -1.20
CA VAL A 347 -0.56 2.11 -0.81
C VAL A 347 0.73 2.58 -0.17
N HIS A 348 1.33 3.64 -0.70
CA HIS A 348 2.48 4.31 -0.08
C HIS A 348 2.03 5.65 0.49
N LEU A 349 2.33 5.90 1.75
CA LEU A 349 2.23 7.22 2.37
C LEU A 349 3.64 7.80 2.48
N ILE A 350 3.93 8.89 1.79
CA ILE A 350 5.20 9.62 1.86
C ILE A 350 4.96 10.92 2.61
N SER A 351 5.79 11.22 3.61
CA SER A 351 5.71 12.46 4.38
C SER A 351 7.09 12.83 4.93
N GLN A 352 7.25 14.06 5.44
CA GLN A 352 8.47 14.45 6.16
C GLN A 352 8.72 13.60 7.41
N GLY A 353 7.66 13.07 8.04
CA GLY A 353 7.79 12.21 9.22
C GLY A 353 8.30 10.81 8.89
N GLY A 354 8.24 10.41 7.62
CA GLY A 354 8.64 9.10 7.14
C GLY A 354 7.75 8.58 6.02
N CYS A 355 8.16 7.46 5.43
CA CYS A 355 7.43 6.79 4.36
C CYS A 355 6.98 5.40 4.81
N ILE A 356 5.71 5.08 4.58
CA ILE A 356 5.08 3.84 5.03
C ILE A 356 4.34 3.18 3.87
N THR A 357 4.41 1.85 3.77
CA THR A 357 3.72 1.02 2.79
C THR A 357 2.62 0.20 3.47
N PHE A 358 1.44 0.15 2.85
CA PHE A 358 0.32 -0.71 3.23
C PHE A 358 0.01 -1.67 2.08
N PHE A 359 -0.02 -2.96 2.40
CA PHE A 359 -0.56 -3.99 1.53
C PHE A 359 -1.99 -4.34 1.99
N PRO A 360 -2.78 -5.06 1.16
CA PRO A 360 -4.04 -5.64 1.60
C PRO A 360 -3.85 -6.52 2.84
N LEU A 361 -4.73 -6.38 3.83
CA LEU A 361 -4.66 -7.15 5.08
C LEU A 361 -5.00 -8.62 4.89
N TRP A 362 -5.92 -8.92 3.97
CA TRP A 362 -6.51 -10.25 3.87
C TRP A 362 -6.55 -10.83 2.45
N LEU A 363 -6.12 -10.05 1.44
CA LEU A 363 -6.00 -10.52 0.06
C LEU A 363 -4.56 -10.94 -0.23
N ALA A 364 -4.41 -12.10 -0.87
CA ALA A 364 -3.14 -12.49 -1.48
C ALA A 364 -2.80 -11.56 -2.67
N PRO A 365 -1.51 -11.37 -2.99
CA PRO A 365 -1.12 -10.71 -4.22
C PRO A 365 -1.66 -11.48 -5.42
N SER A 366 -2.21 -10.75 -6.39
CA SER A 366 -2.55 -11.36 -7.68
C SER A 366 -1.28 -11.91 -8.34
N THR A 367 -1.41 -12.97 -9.14
CA THR A 367 -0.29 -13.56 -9.89
C THR A 367 0.17 -12.71 -11.08
N ILE A 368 -0.45 -11.55 -11.28
CA ILE A 368 -0.13 -10.61 -12.35
C ILE A 368 1.20 -9.92 -11.99
N PRO A 369 2.12 -9.74 -12.96
CA PRO A 369 3.46 -9.20 -12.70
C PRO A 369 3.50 -7.74 -12.25
N GLN A 370 2.37 -7.03 -12.25
CA GLN A 370 2.33 -5.61 -11.90
C GLN A 370 1.07 -5.31 -11.08
N HIS A 371 1.27 -4.95 -9.80
CA HIS A 371 0.20 -4.47 -8.93
C HIS A 371 0.09 -2.96 -9.01
N ASN A 372 -1.13 -2.45 -8.94
CA ASN A 372 -1.37 -1.01 -8.91
C ASN A 372 -0.85 -0.40 -7.60
N VAL A 373 -0.34 0.81 -7.69
CA VAL A 373 0.26 1.55 -6.57
C VAL A 373 -0.45 2.88 -6.43
N VAL A 374 -1.01 3.15 -5.26
CA VAL A 374 -1.52 4.46 -4.85
C VAL A 374 -0.47 5.09 -3.95
N CYS A 375 0.25 6.09 -4.43
CA CYS A 375 1.21 6.81 -3.59
C CYS A 375 0.67 8.20 -3.23
N LEU A 376 0.53 8.45 -1.94
CA LEU A 376 0.01 9.67 -1.35
C LEU A 376 1.18 10.42 -0.72
N LEU A 377 1.47 11.61 -1.22
CA LEU A 377 2.40 12.54 -0.57
C LEU A 377 1.60 13.42 0.39
N HIS A 378 1.82 13.26 1.68
CA HIS A 378 1.15 13.97 2.75
C HIS A 378 1.91 15.22 3.15
N MET A 379 1.18 16.33 3.10
CA MET A 379 1.57 17.65 3.60
C MET A 379 0.61 18.04 4.72
N PRO A 380 1.01 18.92 5.67
CA PRO A 380 0.20 19.24 6.86
C PRO A 380 -1.27 19.60 6.62
N MET A 381 -1.65 20.04 5.41
CA MET A 381 -3.02 20.37 5.04
C MET A 381 -3.43 19.90 3.63
N HIS A 382 -2.67 19.00 2.98
CA HIS A 382 -2.97 18.58 1.61
C HIS A 382 -2.38 17.20 1.28
N PHE A 383 -3.00 16.51 0.33
CA PHE A 383 -2.45 15.28 -0.27
C PHE A 383 -2.18 15.53 -1.74
N PHE A 384 -1.05 15.04 -2.22
CA PHE A 384 -0.75 14.93 -3.64
C PHE A 384 -0.74 13.47 -4.04
N ASN A 385 -1.12 13.18 -5.29
CA ASN A 385 -0.87 11.87 -5.86
C ASN A 385 0.52 11.84 -6.50
N LEU A 386 1.32 10.86 -6.09
CA LEU A 386 2.65 10.59 -6.65
C LEU A 386 2.59 9.34 -7.52
N ARG A 387 3.20 9.38 -8.70
CA ARG A 387 3.38 8.19 -9.55
C ARG A 387 4.85 7.78 -9.56
N LEU A 388 5.11 6.65 -8.91
CA LEU A 388 6.42 5.99 -8.91
C LEU A 388 6.46 4.91 -9.99
N GLU A 389 7.50 4.92 -10.83
CA GLU A 389 7.70 3.94 -11.89
C GLU A 389 9.04 3.21 -11.75
N GLY A 390 9.14 2.04 -12.38
CA GLY A 390 10.33 1.20 -12.32
C GLY A 390 10.48 0.44 -11.01
N ASP A 391 11.71 -0.06 -10.79
CA ASP A 391 12.07 -0.93 -9.67
C ASP A 391 12.48 -0.13 -8.42
N TYR A 392 11.62 0.79 -8.00
CA TYR A 392 11.90 1.69 -6.87
C TYR A 392 11.95 0.93 -5.53
N PRO A 393 12.81 1.34 -4.58
CA PRO A 393 12.83 0.74 -3.24
C PRO A 393 11.51 1.02 -2.51
N ILE A 394 10.88 -0.04 -1.97
CA ILE A 394 9.55 0.07 -1.35
C ILE A 394 9.70 0.57 0.09
N PRO A 395 8.99 1.64 0.49
CA PRO A 395 9.06 2.18 1.84
C PRO A 395 8.73 1.17 2.95
N THR A 396 9.09 1.53 4.18
CA THR A 396 8.88 0.72 5.38
C THR A 396 7.45 0.17 5.46
N LEU A 397 7.31 -1.15 5.64
CA LEU A 397 5.99 -1.76 5.81
C LEU A 397 5.33 -1.33 7.11
N SER A 398 4.03 -1.08 7.06
CA SER A 398 3.20 -0.79 8.23
C SER A 398 3.30 -1.89 9.30
N ALA A 399 3.63 -1.51 10.53
CA ALA A 399 3.64 -2.43 11.68
C ALA A 399 2.24 -3.02 11.95
N VAL A 400 1.18 -2.22 11.75
CA VAL A 400 -0.21 -2.68 11.86
C VAL A 400 -0.48 -3.75 10.82
N TRP A 401 -0.07 -3.54 9.56
CA TRP A 401 -0.21 -4.58 8.53
C TRP A 401 0.54 -5.86 8.91
N LYS A 402 1.79 -5.76 9.34
CA LYS A 402 2.60 -6.92 9.77
C LYS A 402 1.93 -7.73 10.88
N ARG A 403 1.30 -7.05 11.84
CA ARG A 403 0.67 -7.68 13.00
C ARG A 403 -0.67 -8.35 12.68
N TYR A 404 -1.46 -7.77 11.78
CA TYR A 404 -2.87 -8.17 11.58
C TYR A 404 -3.18 -8.81 10.23
N ARG A 405 -2.20 -8.93 9.32
CA ARG A 405 -2.37 -9.66 8.07
C ARG A 405 -2.65 -11.14 8.31
N ASN A 406 -3.37 -11.76 7.39
CA ASN A 406 -3.48 -13.23 7.35
C ASN A 406 -2.32 -13.87 6.57
N ASP A 407 -2.23 -15.20 6.62
CA ASP A 407 -1.17 -15.95 5.92
C ASP A 407 -1.16 -15.70 4.41
N ALA A 408 -2.33 -15.59 3.79
CA ALA A 408 -2.47 -15.31 2.37
C ALA A 408 -1.88 -13.95 1.99
N ALA A 409 -2.12 -12.91 2.79
CA ALA A 409 -1.53 -11.59 2.61
C ALA A 409 -0.02 -11.57 2.92
N GLY A 410 0.49 -12.50 3.71
CA GLY A 410 1.94 -12.65 3.94
C GLY A 410 2.76 -12.76 2.65
N ALA A 411 2.18 -13.30 1.58
CA ALA A 411 2.82 -13.41 0.28
C ALA A 411 3.18 -12.06 -0.36
N TRP A 412 2.54 -10.94 0.00
CA TRP A 412 2.94 -9.61 -0.47
C TRP A 412 4.38 -9.25 -0.07
N GLU A 413 4.78 -9.61 1.15
CA GLU A 413 6.14 -9.35 1.63
C GLU A 413 7.18 -10.16 0.84
N MET A 414 6.84 -11.40 0.46
CA MET A 414 7.68 -12.26 -0.39
C MET A 414 7.84 -11.70 -1.80
N VAL A 415 6.74 -11.27 -2.43
CA VAL A 415 6.76 -10.73 -3.80
C VAL A 415 7.64 -9.49 -3.91
N TYR A 416 7.65 -8.65 -2.88
CA TYR A 416 8.32 -7.36 -2.88
C TYR A 416 9.59 -7.32 -2.01
N GLN A 417 10.06 -8.48 -1.55
CA GLN A 417 11.10 -8.61 -0.53
C GLN A 417 12.38 -7.84 -0.89
N GLU A 418 12.89 -8.00 -2.12
CA GLU A 418 14.11 -7.34 -2.55
C GLU A 418 14.00 -5.81 -2.49
N ARG A 419 12.87 -5.26 -2.96
CA ARG A 419 12.62 -3.82 -2.98
C ARG A 419 12.43 -3.24 -1.58
N ILE A 420 11.82 -4.02 -0.67
CA ILE A 420 11.66 -3.68 0.74
C ILE A 420 13.04 -3.65 1.44
N GLN A 421 13.85 -4.68 1.22
CA GLN A 421 15.21 -4.77 1.78
C GLN A 421 16.10 -3.64 1.27
N ARG A 422 16.04 -3.32 -0.03
CA ARG A 422 16.78 -2.20 -0.64
C ARG A 422 16.47 -0.87 0.04
N TYR A 423 15.20 -0.60 0.35
CA TYR A 423 14.81 0.59 1.10
C TYR A 423 15.41 0.59 2.51
N GLN A 424 15.29 -0.53 3.24
CA GLN A 424 15.81 -0.67 4.61
C GLN A 424 17.32 -0.41 4.66
N SER A 425 18.08 -1.03 3.75
CA SER A 425 19.55 -0.84 3.67
C SER A 425 19.93 0.62 3.44
N ILE A 426 19.20 1.35 2.60
CA ILE A 426 19.48 2.77 2.33
C ILE A 426 19.19 3.62 3.59
N ILE A 427 18.09 3.36 4.29
CA ILE A 427 17.77 4.06 5.55
C ILE A 427 18.82 3.77 6.62
N GLU A 428 19.29 2.52 6.75
CA GLU A 428 20.33 2.14 7.69
C GLU A 428 21.68 2.78 7.36
N ALA A 429 22.07 2.80 6.08
CA ALA A 429 23.30 3.46 5.64
C ALA A 429 23.26 4.97 5.93
N ASN A 430 22.13 5.64 5.65
CA ASN A 430 21.97 7.06 5.93
C ASN A 430 22.06 7.36 7.43
N LYS A 431 21.53 6.49 8.30
CA LYS A 431 21.70 6.63 9.76
C LYS A 431 23.17 6.59 10.18
N GLN A 432 24.01 5.75 9.57
CA GLN A 432 25.44 5.66 9.92
C GLN A 432 26.24 6.91 9.55
N VAL A 433 25.85 7.62 8.49
CA VAL A 433 26.50 8.87 8.06
C VAL A 433 26.28 10.00 9.08
N TYR A 434 25.09 10.10 9.68
CA TYR A 434 24.82 11.10 10.73
C TYR A 434 25.64 10.86 12.00
N TYR A 435 25.82 9.59 12.41
CA TYR A 435 26.64 9.26 13.57
C TYR A 435 28.13 9.55 13.38
N HIS A 436 28.64 9.45 12.15
CA HIS A 436 30.05 9.73 11.86
C HIS A 436 30.35 11.24 11.82
N ASN A 437 29.36 12.06 11.44
CA ASN A 437 29.49 13.52 11.40
C ASN A 437 29.26 14.20 12.76
N GLU A 438 28.68 13.51 13.76
CA GLU A 438 28.57 13.99 15.14
C GLU A 438 29.78 13.59 16.02
N THR A 439 30.71 12.79 15.49
CA THR A 439 31.91 12.30 16.20
C THR A 439 33.23 12.88 15.66
N LEU A 440 33.15 13.86 14.77
CA LEU A 440 34.25 14.72 14.32
C LEU A 440 33.98 16.16 14.80
#